data_AF-A0A9K3IFW1-F1
#
_entry.id   AF-A0A9K3IFW1-F1
#
_cell.length_a   1.000
_cell.length_b   1.000
_cell.length_c   1.000
_cell.angle_alpha   90.00
_cell.angle_beta   90.00
_cell.angle_gamma   90.00
#
_symmetry.space_group_name_H-M   'P 1'
#
loop_
_entity.id
_entity.type
_entity.pdbx_description
1 polymer ?
#
loop_
_entity_poly.entity_id
_entity_poly.type
_entity_poly.pdbx_seq_one_letter_code
_entity_poly.pdbx_strand_id
1 'polypeptide(L)'
;MNQNQSIQNLLISESETGSNNRPPKLNHMNEYPSCKNCFHSYVLGQNTELWTCFISLYNTALEEAGSNATTFMNMQEADKKAYDLEKKAFSILTQALHKDFYHQFGYCTSMKDLWDGLVARGEGNVATRKTRHGLLKKEFESLEFMDNESLNDMTTRFYHLISEMYSYGVLATQWEMVAKFADALPPKWSSFIELLKHAGTLDTVSIY
;
A
#
# COMPACT_ATOMS: atom_id res chain seq x y z
N MET A 1 26.30 9.92 20.11
CA MET A 1 25.71 10.19 18.77
C MET A 1 24.87 9.02 18.21
N ASN A 2 24.96 7.79 18.74
CA ASN A 2 24.30 6.60 18.18
C ASN A 2 22.81 6.40 18.60
N GLN A 3 22.39 6.97 19.73
CA GLN A 3 21.02 6.79 20.26
C GLN A 3 19.94 7.47 19.42
N ASN A 4 20.20 8.67 18.87
CA ASN A 4 19.23 9.38 18.04
C ASN A 4 18.97 8.66 16.72
N GLN A 5 20.00 8.00 16.16
CA GLN A 5 19.88 7.25 14.92
C GLN A 5 19.12 5.94 15.13
N SER A 6 19.34 5.26 16.27
CA SER A 6 18.51 4.11 16.67
C SER A 6 17.04 4.47 16.89
N ILE A 7 16.75 5.62 17.53
CA ILE A 7 15.38 6.09 17.76
C ILE A 7 14.70 6.46 16.43
N GLN A 8 15.42 7.13 15.52
CA GLN A 8 14.90 7.43 14.19
C GLN A 8 14.61 6.16 13.39
N ASN A 9 15.51 5.17 13.41
CA ASN A 9 15.29 3.90 12.73
C ASN A 9 14.12 3.10 13.32
N LEU A 10 13.90 3.18 14.64
CA LEU A 10 12.73 2.60 15.32
C LEU A 10 11.41 3.30 14.95
N LEU A 11 11.42 4.63 14.84
CA LEU A 11 10.25 5.39 14.39
C LEU A 11 9.90 5.11 12.93
N ILE A 12 10.91 4.90 12.08
CA ILE A 12 10.75 4.54 10.67
C ILE A 12 10.16 3.12 10.57
N SER A 13 10.69 2.14 11.32
CA SER A 13 10.16 0.76 11.28
C SER A 13 8.74 0.62 11.82
N GLU A 14 8.37 1.38 12.87
CA GLU A 14 6.99 1.45 13.38
C GLU A 14 6.02 2.07 12.36
N SER A 15 6.52 2.98 11.50
CA SER A 15 5.73 3.61 10.45
C SER A 15 5.52 2.70 9.23
N GLU A 16 6.49 1.83 8.93
CA GLU A 16 6.49 0.98 7.72
C GLU A 16 5.70 -0.33 7.90
N THR A 17 5.68 -0.90 9.11
CA THR A 17 5.09 -2.24 9.35
C THR A 17 3.82 -2.23 10.22
N GLY A 18 3.48 -1.10 10.85
CA GLY A 18 2.34 -1.00 11.74
C GLY A 18 2.54 -1.78 13.05
N SER A 19 2.34 -1.12 14.18
CA SER A 19 2.21 -1.82 15.46
C SER A 19 0.86 -2.54 15.51
N ASN A 20 0.75 -3.68 16.19
CA ASN A 20 -0.53 -4.38 16.43
C ASN A 20 -1.65 -3.45 16.95
N ASN A 21 -1.29 -2.30 17.55
CA ASN A 21 -2.21 -1.35 18.16
C ASN A 21 -2.48 -0.09 17.30
N ARG A 22 -1.87 0.10 16.13
CA ARG A 22 -2.07 1.31 15.30
C ARG A 22 -2.11 1.01 13.80
N PRO A 23 -3.04 1.62 13.05
CA PRO A 23 -3.07 1.44 11.60
C PRO A 23 -1.82 2.04 10.94
N PRO A 24 -1.38 1.48 9.79
CA PRO A 24 -0.28 2.06 9.02
C PRO A 24 -0.65 3.48 8.60
N LYS A 25 0.28 4.42 8.80
CA LYS A 25 0.04 5.83 8.50
C LYS A 25 0.26 6.14 7.02
N LEU A 26 -0.66 6.89 6.44
CA LEU A 26 -0.51 7.50 5.13
C LEU A 26 0.06 8.92 5.30
N ASN A 27 1.38 9.06 5.14
CA ASN A 27 2.08 10.33 5.32
C ASN A 27 2.17 11.13 4.02
N HIS A 28 2.12 10.47 2.87
CA HIS A 28 2.09 11.11 1.56
C HIS A 28 1.20 10.32 0.59
N MET A 29 0.53 11.02 -0.34
CA MET A 29 -0.44 10.37 -1.22
C MET A 29 0.20 9.46 -2.28
N ASN A 30 1.49 9.65 -2.58
CA ASN A 30 2.27 8.72 -3.41
C ASN A 30 2.46 7.34 -2.76
N GLU A 31 2.40 7.25 -1.43
CA GLU A 31 2.50 5.99 -0.67
C GLU A 31 1.17 5.22 -0.68
N TYR A 32 0.09 5.83 -1.17
CA TYR A 32 -1.25 5.25 -1.12
C TYR A 32 -1.33 3.83 -1.71
N PRO A 33 -0.78 3.53 -2.91
CA PRO A 33 -0.86 2.19 -3.48
C PRO A 33 -0.26 1.10 -2.58
N SER A 34 0.93 1.37 -2.01
CA SER A 34 1.62 0.46 -1.11
C SER A 34 0.93 0.37 0.26
N CYS A 35 0.50 1.51 0.80
CA CYS A 35 -0.16 1.61 2.09
C CYS A 35 -1.56 0.95 2.09
N LYS A 36 -2.28 1.00 0.95
CA LYS A 36 -3.62 0.40 0.79
C LYS A 36 -3.65 -1.08 1.16
N ASN A 37 -2.65 -1.85 0.74
CA ASN A 37 -2.57 -3.28 1.04
C ASN A 37 -2.26 -3.55 2.52
N CYS A 38 -1.31 -2.81 3.09
CA CYS A 38 -1.00 -2.89 4.53
C CYS A 38 -2.22 -2.53 5.37
N PHE A 39 -2.96 -1.49 4.97
CA PHE A 39 -4.15 -1.02 5.65
C PHE A 39 -5.30 -2.05 5.57
N HIS A 40 -5.52 -2.65 4.40
CA HIS A 40 -6.48 -3.73 4.22
C HIS A 40 -6.19 -4.90 5.17
N SER A 41 -4.94 -5.39 5.20
CA SER A 41 -4.51 -6.46 6.09
C SER A 41 -4.69 -6.10 7.58
N TYR A 42 -4.38 -4.85 7.95
CA TYR A 42 -4.58 -4.36 9.31
C TYR A 42 -6.06 -4.40 9.73
N VAL A 43 -6.96 -3.86 8.90
CA VAL A 43 -8.41 -3.83 9.19
C VAL A 43 -8.97 -5.25 9.38
N LEU A 44 -8.61 -6.18 8.49
CA LEU A 44 -9.03 -7.58 8.60
C LEU A 44 -8.47 -8.26 9.86
N GLY A 45 -7.26 -7.90 10.28
CA GLY A 45 -6.67 -8.36 11.54
C GLY A 45 -7.40 -7.88 12.79
N GLN A 46 -8.12 -6.75 12.73
CA GLN A 46 -8.89 -6.22 13.87
C GLN A 46 -10.27 -6.86 13.99
N ASN A 47 -10.98 -6.99 12.88
CA ASN A 47 -12.26 -7.70 12.75
C ASN A 47 -12.57 -7.80 11.26
N THR A 48 -12.76 -9.01 10.74
CA THR A 48 -13.03 -9.26 9.32
C THR A 48 -14.30 -8.58 8.81
N GLU A 49 -15.29 -8.34 9.68
CA GLU A 49 -16.52 -7.63 9.33
C GLU A 49 -16.30 -6.13 9.08
N LEU A 50 -15.23 -5.52 9.60
CA LEU A 50 -14.97 -4.08 9.40
C LEU A 50 -14.77 -3.72 7.93
N TRP A 51 -14.23 -4.64 7.13
CA TRP A 51 -14.02 -4.38 5.71
C TRP A 51 -15.33 -4.17 4.94
N THR A 52 -16.46 -4.65 5.47
CA THR A 52 -17.78 -4.44 4.86
C THR A 52 -18.16 -2.96 4.77
N CYS A 53 -17.70 -2.12 5.70
CA CYS A 53 -17.93 -0.67 5.70
C CYS A 53 -17.17 0.06 4.58
N PHE A 54 -16.11 -0.56 4.02
CA PHE A 54 -15.30 0.02 2.94
C PHE A 54 -15.90 -0.23 1.55
N ILE A 55 -16.81 -1.20 1.45
CA ILE A 55 -17.42 -1.64 0.18
C ILE A 55 -18.91 -1.31 0.13
N SER A 56 -19.60 -1.27 1.27
CA SER A 56 -21.03 -1.05 1.35
C SER A 56 -21.36 0.40 1.69
N LEU A 57 -22.50 0.89 1.20
CA LEU A 57 -23.02 2.19 1.60
C LEU A 57 -23.53 2.10 3.04
N TYR A 58 -23.18 3.11 3.85
CA TYR A 58 -23.71 3.24 5.19
C TYR A 58 -25.09 3.90 5.18
N ASN A 59 -26.00 3.37 5.98
CA ASN A 59 -27.33 3.96 6.15
C ASN A 59 -27.25 5.13 7.13
N THR A 60 -27.33 6.36 6.62
CA THR A 60 -27.24 7.59 7.43
C THR A 60 -28.35 7.72 8.47
N ALA A 61 -29.48 7.03 8.32
CA ALA A 61 -30.52 7.01 9.36
C ALA A 61 -30.03 6.32 10.66
N LEU A 62 -29.05 5.41 10.55
CA LEU A 62 -28.41 4.79 11.72
C LEU A 62 -27.50 5.77 12.46
N GLU A 63 -26.98 6.79 11.78
CA GLU A 63 -26.16 7.83 12.40
C GLU A 63 -26.96 8.66 13.40
N GLU A 64 -28.13 9.12 12.95
CA GLU A 64 -29.03 9.94 13.75
C GLU A 64 -29.56 9.14 14.95
N ALA A 65 -29.95 7.88 14.72
CA ALA A 65 -30.46 7.00 15.77
C ALA A 65 -29.36 6.58 16.76
N GLY A 66 -28.16 6.26 16.28
CA GLY A 66 -27.06 5.76 17.12
C GLY A 66 -26.33 6.84 17.91
N SER A 67 -26.38 8.11 17.45
CA SER A 67 -25.77 9.24 18.16
C SER A 67 -26.57 9.68 19.40
N ASN A 68 -27.82 9.27 19.53
CA ASN A 68 -28.67 9.55 20.69
C ASN A 68 -28.87 8.29 21.53
N ALA A 69 -28.56 8.38 22.82
CA ALA A 69 -28.60 7.24 23.74
C ALA A 69 -29.97 6.56 23.84
N THR A 70 -31.07 7.33 23.74
CA THR A 70 -32.44 6.80 23.87
C THR A 70 -32.86 6.04 22.62
N THR A 71 -32.56 6.57 21.44
CA THR A 71 -32.82 5.87 20.17
C THR A 71 -31.89 4.68 20.01
N PHE A 72 -30.61 4.81 20.37
CA PHE A 72 -29.64 3.70 20.33
C PHE A 72 -30.11 2.51 21.16
N MET A 73 -30.58 2.71 22.39
CA MET A 73 -31.09 1.62 23.23
C MET A 73 -32.24 0.83 22.57
N ASN A 74 -33.08 1.52 21.79
CA ASN A 74 -34.25 0.96 21.11
C ASN A 74 -33.96 0.40 19.70
N MET A 75 -32.74 0.54 19.19
CA MET A 75 -32.33 -0.03 17.90
C MET A 75 -32.28 -1.57 17.96
N GLN A 76 -32.50 -2.20 16.82
CA GLN A 76 -32.28 -3.63 16.66
C GLN A 76 -30.79 -3.96 16.87
N GLU A 77 -30.49 -5.16 17.33
CA GLU A 77 -29.11 -5.57 17.60
C GLU A 77 -28.22 -5.51 16.34
N ALA A 78 -28.79 -5.84 15.18
CA ALA A 78 -28.11 -5.73 13.89
C ALA A 78 -27.76 -4.27 13.55
N ASP A 79 -28.67 -3.33 13.83
CA ASP A 79 -28.46 -1.90 13.57
C ASP A 79 -27.41 -1.30 14.52
N LYS A 80 -27.43 -1.71 15.81
CA LYS A 80 -26.38 -1.35 16.78
C LYS A 80 -25.02 -1.83 16.33
N LYS A 81 -24.92 -3.09 15.91
CA LYS A 81 -23.69 -3.68 15.39
C LYS A 81 -23.19 -2.94 14.15
N ALA A 82 -24.08 -2.60 13.21
CA ALA A 82 -23.72 -1.84 12.01
C ALA A 82 -23.20 -0.42 12.35
N TYR A 83 -23.86 0.27 13.29
CA TYR A 83 -23.40 1.55 13.82
C TYR A 83 -22.01 1.45 14.46
N ASP A 84 -21.80 0.47 15.34
CA ASP A 84 -20.51 0.25 16.01
C ASP A 84 -19.37 -0.08 15.02
N LEU A 85 -19.65 -0.91 14.01
CA LEU A 85 -18.70 -1.22 12.94
C LEU A 85 -18.35 0.03 12.13
N GLU A 86 -19.34 0.85 11.76
CA GLU A 86 -19.11 2.13 11.06
C GLU A 86 -18.23 3.06 11.89
N LYS A 87 -18.56 3.28 13.17
CA LYS A 87 -17.78 4.16 14.06
C LYS A 87 -16.35 3.67 14.24
N LYS A 88 -16.17 2.36 14.42
CA LYS A 88 -14.86 1.75 14.57
C LYS A 88 -14.05 1.85 13.28
N ALA A 89 -14.63 1.55 12.11
CA ALA A 89 -13.97 1.66 10.82
C ALA A 89 -13.55 3.11 10.52
N PHE A 90 -14.45 4.08 10.75
CA PHE A 90 -14.17 5.50 10.58
C PHE A 90 -13.04 5.96 11.50
N SER A 91 -13.05 5.54 12.77
CA SER A 91 -11.98 5.84 13.71
C SER A 91 -10.64 5.25 13.28
N ILE A 92 -10.60 4.01 12.80
CA ILE A 92 -9.38 3.37 12.30
C ILE A 92 -8.85 4.14 11.08
N LEU A 93 -9.71 4.48 10.12
CA LEU A 93 -9.27 5.21 8.93
C LEU A 93 -8.73 6.60 9.29
N THR A 94 -9.43 7.35 10.12
CA THR A 94 -8.98 8.68 10.54
C THR A 94 -7.67 8.67 11.32
N GLN A 95 -7.41 7.63 12.12
CA GLN A 95 -6.12 7.43 12.80
C GLN A 95 -4.96 7.11 11.84
N ALA A 96 -5.27 6.51 10.68
CA ALA A 96 -4.30 6.21 9.64
C ALA A 96 -3.90 7.45 8.82
N LEU A 97 -4.69 8.52 8.88
CA LEU A 97 -4.45 9.74 8.09
C LEU A 97 -3.61 10.77 8.87
N HIS A 98 -2.66 11.39 8.19
CA HIS A 98 -2.08 12.63 8.70
C HIS A 98 -3.15 13.72 8.81
N LYS A 99 -3.10 14.55 9.86
CA LYS A 99 -4.12 15.56 10.17
C LYS A 99 -4.41 16.49 8.98
N ASP A 100 -3.36 16.90 8.27
CA ASP A 100 -3.47 17.78 7.11
C ASP A 100 -4.17 17.14 5.90
N PHE A 101 -4.11 15.80 5.77
CA PHE A 101 -4.91 15.10 4.75
C PHE A 101 -6.35 14.98 5.19
N TYR A 102 -6.58 14.61 6.45
CA TYR A 102 -7.94 14.45 6.97
C TYR A 102 -8.76 15.75 6.85
N HIS A 103 -8.16 16.91 7.12
CA HIS A 103 -8.84 18.21 6.96
C HIS A 103 -9.38 18.44 5.54
N GLN A 104 -8.78 17.84 4.52
CA GLN A 104 -9.22 18.00 3.12
C GLN A 104 -10.45 17.15 2.78
N PHE A 105 -10.86 16.27 3.69
CA PHE A 105 -12.06 15.42 3.59
C PHE A 105 -13.12 15.81 4.62
N GLY A 106 -13.10 17.04 5.14
CA GLY A 106 -14.05 17.50 6.16
C GLY A 106 -15.53 17.48 5.74
N TYR A 107 -15.82 17.27 4.45
CA TYR A 107 -17.17 17.08 3.91
C TYR A 107 -17.63 15.61 3.90
N CYS A 108 -16.73 14.64 4.14
CA CYS A 108 -17.06 13.22 4.17
C CYS A 108 -17.72 12.87 5.51
N THR A 109 -18.98 12.43 5.47
CA THR A 109 -19.78 12.14 6.67
C THR A 109 -19.89 10.65 7.00
N SER A 110 -19.54 9.77 6.06
CA SER A 110 -19.51 8.32 6.27
C SER A 110 -18.11 7.75 6.03
N MET A 111 -17.90 6.53 6.53
CA MET A 111 -16.69 5.75 6.29
C MET A 111 -16.48 5.54 4.79
N LYS A 112 -17.54 5.16 4.08
CA LYS A 112 -17.49 4.92 2.63
C LYS A 112 -17.09 6.18 1.85
N ASP A 113 -17.66 7.34 2.18
CA ASP A 113 -17.35 8.59 1.49
C ASP A 113 -15.88 9.00 1.69
N LEU A 114 -15.38 8.85 2.92
CA LEU A 114 -13.99 9.15 3.24
C LEU A 114 -13.04 8.20 2.49
N TRP A 115 -13.37 6.90 2.47
CA TRP A 115 -12.59 5.91 1.74
C TRP A 115 -12.57 6.16 0.24
N ASP A 116 -13.71 6.44 -0.38
CA ASP A 116 -13.80 6.71 -1.82
C ASP A 116 -13.04 7.99 -2.20
N GLY A 117 -13.11 9.02 -1.35
CA GLY A 117 -12.32 10.22 -1.52
C GLY A 117 -10.81 9.94 -1.49
N LEU A 118 -10.36 9.07 -0.59
CA LEU A 118 -8.96 8.64 -0.53
C LEU A 118 -8.56 7.80 -1.74
N VAL A 119 -9.39 6.84 -2.16
CA VAL A 119 -9.14 6.02 -3.36
C VAL A 119 -9.03 6.91 -4.58
N ALA A 120 -9.98 7.83 -4.79
CA ALA A 120 -9.99 8.72 -5.94
C ALA A 120 -8.75 9.64 -5.98
N ARG A 121 -8.29 10.10 -4.82
CA ARG A 121 -7.11 10.96 -4.72
C ARG A 121 -5.80 10.18 -4.79
N GLY A 122 -5.75 8.99 -4.20
CA GLY A 122 -4.55 8.18 -4.01
C GLY A 122 -4.22 7.26 -5.19
N GLU A 123 -5.23 6.69 -5.83
CA GLU A 123 -5.02 6.03 -7.11
C GLU A 123 -4.81 7.03 -8.24
N GLY A 124 -5.26 8.28 -8.04
CA GLY A 124 -5.28 9.31 -9.06
C GLY A 124 -6.33 9.02 -10.15
N ASN A 125 -6.46 9.95 -11.09
CA ASN A 125 -7.36 9.75 -12.22
C ASN A 125 -6.72 8.81 -13.27
N VAL A 126 -7.55 8.37 -14.23
CA VAL A 126 -7.13 7.45 -15.31
C VAL A 126 -5.89 7.96 -16.06
N ALA A 127 -5.79 9.28 -16.30
CA ALA A 127 -4.65 9.87 -16.99
C ALA A 127 -3.37 9.78 -16.15
N THR A 128 -3.43 10.11 -14.86
CA THR A 128 -2.27 10.02 -13.96
C THR A 128 -1.79 8.57 -13.80
N ARG A 129 -2.72 7.62 -13.65
CA ARG A 129 -2.39 6.18 -13.61
C ARG A 129 -1.71 5.73 -14.90
N LYS A 130 -2.23 6.13 -16.05
CA LYS A 130 -1.65 5.77 -17.36
C LYS A 130 -0.24 6.35 -17.54
N THR A 131 -0.02 7.59 -17.09
CA THR A 131 1.32 8.20 -17.10
C THR A 131 2.29 7.44 -16.21
N ARG A 132 1.92 7.12 -14.96
CA ARG A 132 2.78 6.34 -14.05
C ARG A 132 3.05 4.94 -14.58
N HIS A 133 2.06 4.27 -15.16
CA HIS A 133 2.24 2.99 -15.84
C HIS A 133 3.31 3.07 -16.93
N GLY A 134 3.27 4.09 -17.79
CA GLY A 134 4.29 4.30 -18.83
C GLY A 134 5.68 4.59 -18.27
N LEU A 135 5.76 5.36 -17.18
CA LEU A 135 7.03 5.68 -16.50
C LEU A 135 7.65 4.42 -15.88
N LEU A 136 6.85 3.60 -15.18
CA LEU A 136 7.31 2.34 -14.57
C LEU A 136 7.83 1.37 -15.62
N LYS A 137 7.14 1.26 -16.76
CA LYS A 137 7.62 0.45 -17.89
C LYS A 137 8.99 0.93 -18.39
N LYS A 138 9.15 2.24 -18.57
CA LYS A 138 10.44 2.82 -18.99
C LYS A 138 11.53 2.61 -17.94
N GLU A 139 11.20 2.77 -16.66
CA GLU A 139 12.13 2.58 -15.54
C GLU A 139 12.61 1.13 -15.44
N PHE A 140 11.71 0.17 -15.68
CA PHE A 140 12.05 -1.25 -15.80
C PHE A 140 12.97 -1.51 -16.99
N GLU A 141 12.65 -0.97 -18.17
CA GLU A 141 13.47 -1.11 -19.37
C GLU A 141 14.86 -0.46 -19.20
N SER A 142 14.96 0.64 -18.44
CA SER A 142 16.22 1.36 -18.17
C SER A 142 16.91 0.95 -16.88
N LEU A 143 16.47 -0.10 -16.19
CA LEU A 143 17.14 -0.55 -14.97
C LEU A 143 18.58 -0.95 -15.29
N GLU A 144 19.51 -0.37 -14.53
CA GLU A 144 20.95 -0.62 -14.59
C GLU A 144 21.55 -0.51 -13.18
N PHE A 145 22.70 -1.13 -12.98
CA PHE A 145 23.51 -1.00 -11.77
C PHE A 145 24.11 0.40 -11.69
N MET A 146 23.90 1.11 -10.58
CA MET A 146 24.40 2.48 -10.40
C MET A 146 25.83 2.54 -9.86
N ASP A 147 26.54 3.63 -10.17
CA ASP A 147 27.86 3.91 -9.60
C ASP A 147 27.76 4.05 -8.07
N ASN A 148 28.59 3.28 -7.35
CA ASN A 148 28.61 3.15 -5.88
C ASN A 148 27.41 2.41 -5.24
N GLU A 149 26.55 1.77 -6.03
CA GLU A 149 25.50 0.90 -5.50
C GLU A 149 26.07 -0.48 -5.11
N SER A 150 25.55 -1.13 -4.07
CA SER A 150 25.86 -2.54 -3.79
C SER A 150 24.88 -3.46 -4.52
N LEU A 151 25.22 -4.76 -4.66
CA LEU A 151 24.27 -5.73 -5.23
C LEU A 151 22.97 -5.82 -4.42
N ASN A 152 23.05 -5.66 -3.09
CA ASN A 152 21.89 -5.70 -2.23
C ASN A 152 20.97 -4.49 -2.44
N ASP A 153 21.55 -3.31 -2.66
CA ASP A 153 20.80 -2.08 -2.94
C ASP A 153 20.08 -2.19 -4.29
N MET A 154 20.78 -2.66 -5.33
CA MET A 154 20.19 -2.91 -6.64
C MET A 154 19.05 -3.94 -6.56
N THR A 155 19.26 -5.02 -5.80
CA THR A 155 18.25 -6.07 -5.57
C THR A 155 17.01 -5.49 -4.89
N THR A 156 17.20 -4.68 -3.85
CA THR A 156 16.10 -4.01 -3.13
C THR A 156 15.32 -3.09 -4.07
N ARG A 157 16.03 -2.28 -4.87
CA ARG A 157 15.45 -1.35 -5.84
C ARG A 157 14.68 -2.09 -6.94
N PHE A 158 15.19 -3.23 -7.40
CA PHE A 158 14.50 -4.10 -8.35
C PHE A 158 13.18 -4.63 -7.80
N TYR A 159 13.18 -5.21 -6.59
CA TYR A 159 11.93 -5.71 -5.99
C TYR A 159 10.92 -4.60 -5.70
N HIS A 160 11.40 -3.41 -5.32
CA HIS A 160 10.54 -2.25 -5.17
C HIS A 160 9.86 -1.88 -6.50
N LEU A 161 10.64 -1.83 -7.58
CA LEU A 161 10.13 -1.54 -8.92
C LEU A 161 9.10 -2.59 -9.39
N ILE A 162 9.35 -3.88 -9.18
CA ILE A 162 8.40 -4.95 -9.52
C ILE A 162 7.10 -4.81 -8.73
N SER A 163 7.19 -4.50 -7.43
CA SER A 163 6.01 -4.27 -6.57
C SER A 163 5.18 -3.08 -7.07
N GLU A 164 5.84 -1.97 -7.42
CA GLU A 164 5.16 -0.81 -8.00
C GLU A 164 4.52 -1.13 -9.35
N MET A 165 5.24 -1.81 -10.25
CA MET A 165 4.73 -2.28 -11.54
C MET A 165 3.43 -3.08 -11.37
N TYR A 166 3.40 -4.03 -10.44
CA TYR A 166 2.22 -4.82 -10.12
C TYR A 166 1.04 -3.93 -9.69
N SER A 167 1.26 -2.95 -8.81
CA SER A 167 0.21 -2.04 -8.33
C SER A 167 -0.42 -1.16 -9.43
N TYR A 168 0.35 -0.83 -10.47
CA TYR A 168 -0.10 -0.05 -11.63
C TYR A 168 -0.47 -0.92 -12.86
N GLY A 169 -0.51 -2.25 -12.70
CA GLY A 169 -0.89 -3.19 -13.75
C GLY A 169 0.11 -3.29 -14.91
N VAL A 170 1.38 -2.96 -14.66
CA VAL A 170 2.48 -3.25 -15.59
C VAL A 170 2.87 -4.71 -15.38
N LEU A 171 2.59 -5.55 -16.37
CA LEU A 171 2.89 -6.98 -16.30
C LEU A 171 4.26 -7.26 -16.92
N ALA A 172 5.07 -8.04 -16.21
CA ALA A 172 6.29 -8.65 -16.72
C ALA A 172 6.26 -10.13 -16.33
N THR A 173 6.59 -10.99 -17.28
CA THR A 173 6.74 -12.42 -17.03
C THR A 173 7.95 -12.67 -16.14
N GLN A 174 7.95 -13.82 -15.46
CA GLN A 174 9.07 -14.28 -14.65
C GLN A 174 10.40 -14.23 -15.43
N TRP A 175 10.37 -14.69 -16.67
CA TRP A 175 11.50 -14.64 -17.59
C TRP A 175 11.98 -13.21 -17.86
N GLU A 176 11.07 -12.29 -18.20
CA GLU A 176 11.41 -10.88 -18.48
C GLU A 176 12.05 -10.21 -17.25
N MET A 177 11.56 -10.53 -16.05
CA MET A 177 12.14 -10.04 -14.79
C MET A 177 13.56 -10.58 -14.57
N VAL A 178 13.78 -11.90 -14.77
CA VAL A 178 15.11 -12.51 -14.61
C VAL A 178 16.09 -11.94 -15.63
N ALA A 179 15.68 -11.88 -16.90
CA ALA A 179 16.49 -11.35 -17.99
C ALA A 179 16.87 -9.89 -17.73
N LYS A 180 15.90 -9.06 -17.33
CA LYS A 180 16.15 -7.64 -17.06
C LYS A 180 17.08 -7.42 -15.87
N PHE A 181 16.93 -8.20 -14.80
CA PHE A 181 17.83 -8.14 -13.65
C PHE A 181 19.26 -8.56 -14.04
N ALA A 182 19.40 -9.65 -14.80
CA ALA A 182 20.69 -10.12 -15.28
C ALA A 182 21.38 -9.08 -16.18
N ASP A 183 20.66 -8.51 -17.14
CA ASP A 183 21.21 -7.51 -18.06
C ASP A 183 21.58 -6.20 -17.37
N ALA A 184 20.98 -5.91 -16.20
CA ALA A 184 21.28 -4.74 -15.40
C ALA A 184 22.51 -4.92 -14.48
N LEU A 185 23.02 -6.14 -14.31
CA LEU A 185 24.18 -6.41 -13.43
C LEU A 185 25.48 -5.82 -13.99
N PRO A 186 26.45 -5.44 -13.12
CA PRO A 186 27.69 -4.84 -13.56
C PRO A 186 28.60 -5.86 -14.27
N PRO A 187 29.51 -5.42 -15.16
CA PRO A 187 30.30 -6.29 -16.04
C PRO A 187 31.09 -7.41 -15.36
N LYS A 188 31.40 -7.26 -14.06
CA LYS A 188 32.07 -8.30 -13.26
C LYS A 188 31.26 -9.61 -13.14
N TRP A 189 29.95 -9.58 -13.40
CA TRP A 189 29.08 -10.76 -13.38
C TRP A 189 28.81 -11.36 -14.76
N SER A 190 29.29 -10.73 -15.85
CA SER A 190 28.95 -11.14 -17.22
C SER A 190 29.31 -12.60 -17.52
N SER A 191 30.49 -13.06 -17.09
CA SER A 191 30.93 -14.45 -17.30
C SER A 191 30.06 -15.48 -16.59
N PHE A 192 29.56 -15.14 -15.39
CA PHE A 192 28.65 -16.00 -14.64
C PHE A 192 27.26 -16.05 -15.31
N ILE A 193 26.77 -14.90 -15.77
CA ILE A 193 25.48 -14.81 -16.48
C ILE A 193 25.52 -15.58 -17.80
N GLU A 194 26.59 -15.47 -18.59
CA GLU A 194 26.78 -16.24 -19.83
C GLU A 194 26.73 -17.74 -19.56
N LEU A 195 27.40 -18.19 -18.49
CA LEU A 195 27.38 -19.60 -18.09
C LEU A 195 25.97 -20.07 -17.71
N LEU A 196 25.21 -19.25 -16.97
CA LEU A 196 23.82 -19.56 -16.63
C LEU A 196 22.88 -19.56 -17.85
N LYS A 197 23.10 -18.65 -18.82
CA LYS A 197 22.38 -18.62 -20.11
C LYS A 197 22.64 -19.92 -20.88
N HIS A 198 23.90 -20.36 -20.97
CA HIS A 198 24.27 -21.61 -21.65
C HIS A 198 23.74 -22.87 -20.96
N ALA A 199 23.63 -22.86 -19.62
CA ALA A 199 23.11 -23.99 -18.85
C ALA A 199 21.57 -24.11 -18.87
N GLY A 200 20.86 -23.14 -19.47
CA GLY A 200 19.39 -23.09 -19.44
C GLY A 200 18.81 -22.77 -18.05
N THR A 201 19.65 -22.41 -17.08
CA THR A 201 19.23 -22.21 -15.70
C THR A 201 18.36 -20.97 -15.54
N LEU A 202 18.63 -19.90 -16.31
CA LEU A 202 17.85 -18.66 -16.22
C LEU A 202 16.38 -18.84 -16.64
N ASP A 203 16.09 -19.82 -17.49
CA ASP A 203 14.71 -20.15 -17.91
C ASP A 203 13.91 -20.80 -16.77
N THR A 204 14.61 -21.31 -15.74
CA THR A 204 14.03 -22.07 -14.62
C THR A 204 14.08 -21.32 -13.28
N VAL A 205 14.75 -20.17 -13.23
CA VAL A 205 14.92 -19.39 -12.00
C VAL A 205 13.64 -18.62 -11.64
N SER A 206 13.18 -18.84 -10.42
CA SER A 206 12.10 -18.07 -9.78
C SER A 206 12.69 -16.96 -8.93
N ILE A 207 12.07 -15.76 -8.94
CA ILE A 207 12.48 -14.59 -8.16
C ILE A 207 11.42 -14.28 -7.06
N TYR A 208 10.74 -15.32 -6.56
CA TYR A 208 9.73 -15.23 -5.50
C TYR A 208 10.22 -15.92 -4.22
#